data_AF-B5VPA2-F1
#
_entry.id   AF-B5VPA2-F1
#
_cell.length_a   1.000
_cell.length_b   1.000
_cell.length_c   1.000
_cell.angle_alpha   90.00
_cell.angle_beta   90.00
_cell.angle_gamma   90.00
#
_symmetry.space_group_name_H-M   'P 1'
#
loop_
_entity.id
_entity.type
_entity.pdbx_description
1 polymer ?
#
loop_
_entity_poly.entity_id
_entity_poly.type
_entity_poly.pdbx_seq_one_letter_code
_entity_poly.pdbx_strand_id
1 'polypeptide(L)' 'MKRIQKGPVRGISFKLQEEERERKDQYVPEVSALDLSRSNGVLNVDNQTSDLVKSLGLKLPLSVINVSAQRDRRYRKRV' A
#
# COMPACT_ATOMS: atom_id res chain seq x y z
N MET A 1 -0.65 -15.58 34.32
CA MET A 1 -0.42 -14.76 33.11
C MET A 1 0.05 -15.55 31.85
N LYS A 2 -0.21 -16.87 31.72
CA LYS A 2 0.25 -17.66 30.55
C LYS A 2 -0.29 -17.19 29.19
N ARG A 3 -1.42 -16.48 29.16
CA ARG A 3 -2.05 -15.95 27.93
C ARG A 3 -1.35 -14.69 27.40
N ILE A 4 -0.92 -13.81 28.30
CA ILE A 4 -0.23 -12.55 27.95
C ILE A 4 1.14 -12.84 27.31
N GLN A 5 1.82 -13.90 27.77
CA GLN A 5 3.07 -14.38 27.15
C GLN A 5 2.90 -14.86 25.71
N LYS A 6 1.69 -15.32 25.32
CA LYS A 6 1.38 -15.73 23.94
C LYS A 6 0.92 -14.57 23.05
N GLY A 7 0.71 -13.38 23.63
CA GLY A 7 0.26 -12.20 22.91
C GLY A 7 -0.72 -11.33 23.70
N PRO A 8 -1.14 -10.19 23.13
CA PRO A 8 -2.09 -9.28 23.76
C PRO A 8 -3.45 -9.94 23.97
N VAL A 9 -4.09 -9.67 25.10
CA VAL A 9 -5.40 -10.22 25.46
C VAL A 9 -6.45 -9.12 25.33
N ARG A 10 -7.50 -9.35 24.54
CA ARG A 10 -8.58 -8.36 24.32
C ARG A 10 -9.17 -7.87 25.65
N GLY A 11 -9.28 -6.56 25.82
CA GLY A 11 -9.85 -5.92 27.02
C GLY A 11 -8.86 -5.72 28.17
N ILE A 12 -7.57 -6.02 27.97
CA ILE A 12 -6.50 -5.76 28.94
C ILE A 12 -5.42 -4.96 28.22
N SER A 13 -5.06 -3.80 28.75
CA SER A 13 -3.85 -3.06 28.37
C SER A 13 -3.00 -2.80 29.61
N PHE A 14 -1.69 -2.89 29.46
CA PHE A 14 -0.74 -2.42 30.46
C PHE A 14 0.28 -1.51 29.78
N LYS A 15 0.90 -0.63 30.57
CA LYS A 15 1.79 0.44 30.08
C LYS A 15 2.78 -0.02 29.00
N LEU A 16 3.43 -1.18 29.18
CA LEU A 16 4.39 -1.70 28.20
C LEU A 16 3.73 -2.16 26.89
N GLN A 17 2.52 -2.71 26.91
CA GLN A 17 1.78 -3.01 25.67
C GLN A 17 1.39 -1.74 24.91
N GLU A 18 1.04 -0.67 25.62
CA GLU A 18 0.72 0.62 25.01
C GLU A 18 1.96 1.25 24.39
N GLU A 19 3.10 1.28 25.09
CA GLU A 19 4.38 1.76 24.55
C GLU A 19 4.88 0.93 23.34
N GLU A 20 4.68 -0.40 23.35
CA GLU A 20 4.96 -1.24 22.18
C GLU A 20 4.04 -0.94 21.00
N ARG A 21 2.77 -0.64 21.27
CA ARG A 21 1.80 -0.26 20.25
C ARG A 21 2.17 1.08 19.63
N GLU A 22 2.51 2.07 20.45
CA GLU A 22 2.97 3.38 19.98
C GLU A 22 4.24 3.25 19.13
N ARG A 23 5.23 2.44 19.54
CA ARG A 23 6.42 2.20 18.71
C ARG A 23 6.11 1.56 17.36
N LYS A 24 5.13 0.65 17.30
CA LYS A 24 4.72 -0.01 16.05
C LYS A 24 3.90 0.92 15.17
N ASP A 25 2.98 1.67 15.77
CA ASP A 25 2.12 2.62 15.08
C ASP A 25 2.93 3.80 14.52
N GLN A 26 4.02 4.19 15.20
CA GLN A 26 4.93 5.26 14.76
C GLN A 26 6.02 4.79 13.79
N TYR A 27 5.99 3.54 13.33
CA TYR A 27 6.99 3.05 12.38
C TYR A 27 6.87 3.76 11.03
N VAL A 28 7.89 4.54 10.69
CA VAL A 28 8.04 5.17 9.38
C VAL A 28 9.23 4.52 8.67
N PRO A 29 9.05 3.95 7.46
CA PRO A 29 10.15 3.41 6.68
C PRO A 29 11.15 4.50 6.26
N GLU A 30 12.42 4.11 6.06
CA GLU A 30 13.48 5.02 5.60
C GLU A 30 13.18 5.63 4.23
N VAL A 31 12.60 4.84 3.32
CA VAL A 31 12.18 5.29 1.99
C VAL A 31 10.67 5.20 1.91
N SER A 32 10.01 6.30 1.58
CA SER A 32 8.56 6.32 1.37
C SER A 32 8.17 5.33 0.26
N ALA A 33 7.04 4.64 0.44
CA ALA A 33 6.49 3.80 -0.62
C ALA A 33 6.07 4.62 -1.86
N LEU A 34 5.81 5.92 -1.67
CA LEU A 34 5.43 6.86 -2.72
C LEU A 34 6.63 7.50 -3.41
N ASP A 35 7.84 7.28 -2.90
CA ASP A 35 9.02 7.85 -3.52
C ASP A 35 9.24 7.22 -4.90
N LEU A 36 9.46 8.08 -5.90
CA LEU A 36 9.63 7.70 -7.29
C LEU A 36 10.94 6.92 -7.51
N SER A 37 11.87 6.95 -6.56
CA SER A 37 13.06 6.08 -6.57
C SER A 37 12.71 4.60 -6.65
N ARG A 38 11.57 4.18 -6.05
CA ARG A 38 11.09 2.79 -6.12
C ARG A 38 10.56 2.41 -7.50
N SER A 39 10.19 3.38 -8.33
CA SER A 39 9.62 3.19 -9.66
C SER A 39 10.51 3.76 -10.78
N ASN A 40 11.83 3.81 -10.57
CA ASN A 40 12.82 4.32 -11.53
C ASN A 40 12.58 5.78 -11.97
N GLY A 41 12.04 6.61 -11.10
CA GLY A 41 11.78 8.03 -11.36
C GLY A 41 10.52 8.33 -12.16
N VAL A 42 9.72 7.31 -12.51
CA VAL A 42 8.50 7.45 -13.31
C VAL A 42 7.30 6.83 -12.62
N LEU A 43 6.14 7.48 -12.70
CA LEU A 43 4.87 6.94 -12.20
C LEU A 43 4.13 6.23 -13.33
N ASN A 44 3.80 4.96 -13.10
CA ASN A 44 3.00 4.17 -14.03
C ASN A 44 1.52 4.56 -13.91
N VAL A 45 0.93 5.04 -15.00
CA VAL A 45 -0.44 5.54 -15.04
C VAL A 45 -1.20 5.05 -16.27
N ASP A 46 -2.51 5.05 -16.18
CA ASP A 46 -3.39 4.73 -17.30
C ASP A 46 -3.53 5.93 -18.25
N ASN A 47 -3.99 5.66 -19.47
CA ASN A 47 -4.23 6.68 -20.50
C ASN A 47 -5.10 7.84 -19.98
N GLN A 48 -6.24 7.54 -19.34
CA GLN A 48 -7.17 8.54 -18.82
C GLN A 48 -6.55 9.42 -17.73
N THR A 49 -5.74 8.82 -16.85
CA THR A 49 -5.03 9.54 -15.78
C THR A 49 -3.97 10.46 -16.34
N SER A 50 -3.29 10.06 -17.43
CA SER A 50 -2.33 10.93 -18.12
C SER A 50 -3.01 12.18 -18.72
N ASP A 51 -4.24 12.05 -19.22
CA ASP A 51 -4.99 13.15 -19.80
C ASP A 51 -5.55 14.09 -18.72
N LEU A 52 -5.94 13.55 -17.56
CA LEU A 52 -6.26 14.35 -16.38
C LEU A 52 -5.06 15.21 -15.97
N VAL A 53 -3.86 14.64 -15.86
CA VAL A 53 -2.65 15.39 -15.48
C VAL A 53 -2.36 16.51 -16.48
N LYS A 54 -2.53 16.25 -17.79
CA LYS A 54 -2.39 17.28 -18.84
C LYS A 54 -3.44 18.40 -18.67
N SER A 55 -4.70 18.06 -18.40
CA SER A 55 -5.78 19.05 -18.20
C SER A 55 -5.54 19.96 -16.99
N LEU A 56 -4.92 19.42 -15.94
CA LEU A 56 -4.54 20.15 -14.74
C LEU A 56 -3.26 21.00 -14.94
N GLY A 57 -2.56 20.85 -16.07
CA GLY A 57 -1.35 21.59 -16.38
C GLY A 57 -0.12 21.20 -15.55
N LEU A 58 -0.15 20.04 -14.90
CA LEU A 58 0.93 19.57 -14.03
C LEU A 58 2.00 18.81 -14.84
N LYS A 59 3.28 19.11 -14.58
CA LYS A 59 4.41 18.41 -15.20
C LYS A 59 4.92 17.33 -14.25
N LEU A 60 4.50 16.08 -14.49
CA LEU A 60 4.91 14.91 -13.71
C LEU A 60 5.61 13.88 -14.61
N PRO A 61 6.60 13.13 -14.11
CA PRO A 61 7.23 12.04 -14.87
C PRO A 61 6.30 10.82 -14.89
N LEU A 62 5.57 10.65 -15.99
CA LEU A 62 4.55 9.61 -16.17
C LEU A 62 4.97 8.60 -17.23
N SER A 63 4.72 7.32 -16.98
CA SER A 63 4.83 6.20 -17.92
C SER A 63 3.44 5.61 -18.13
N VAL A 64 2.99 5.53 -19.38
CA VAL A 64 1.62 5.12 -19.69
C VAL A 64 1.55 3.61 -19.93
N ILE A 65 0.68 2.91 -19.20
CA ILE A 65 0.48 1.46 -19.35
C ILE A 65 -0.92 1.18 -19.92
N ASN A 66 -0.99 0.25 -20.86
CA ASN A 66 -2.26 -0.25 -21.39
C ASN A 66 -2.83 -1.32 -20.45
N VAL A 67 -3.89 -0.99 -19.72
CA VAL A 67 -4.60 -1.95 -18.87
C VAL A 67 -5.46 -2.85 -19.75
N SER A 68 -4.93 -4.02 -20.12
CA SER A 68 -5.77 -5.08 -20.66
C SER A 68 -6.56 -5.71 -19.50
N ALA A 69 -7.88 -5.76 -19.62
CA ALA A 69 -8.72 -6.44 -18.65
C ALA A 69 -8.42 -7.95 -18.73
N GLN A 70 -7.43 -8.41 -17.96
CA GLN A 70 -7.21 -9.83 -17.73
C GLN A 70 -8.40 -10.34 -16.93
N ARG A 71 -9.44 -10.78 -17.64
CA ARG A 71 -10.54 -11.56 -17.06
C ARG A 71 -9.92 -12.85 -16.54
N ASP A 72 -9.57 -12.86 -15.26
CA ASP A 72 -9.25 -14.06 -14.52
C ASP A 72 -10.45 -15.01 -14.64
N ARG A 73 -10.41 -15.93 -15.62
CA ARG A 73 -11.40 -17.00 -15.79
C ARG A 73 -11.17 -18.05 -14.71
N ARG A 74 -11.20 -17.67 -13.43
CA ARG A 74 -10.96 -18.58 -12.29
C ARG A 74 -12.20 -19.36 -11.85
N TYR A 75 -13.22 -19.47 -12.68
CA TYR A 75 -14.38 -20.30 -12.38
C TYR A 75 -14.95 -21.03 -13.62
N ARG A 76 -14.11 -21.78 -14.34
CA ARG A 76 -14.65 -22.94 -15.11
C ARG A 76 -14.81 -24.10 -14.13
N LYS A 77 -16.01 -24.17 -13.56
CA LYS A 77 -16.57 -25.28 -12.80
C LYS A 77 -16.20 -26.60 -13.51
N ARG A 78 -15.41 -27.45 -12.85
CA ARG A 78 -15.16 -28.82 -13.31
C ARG A 78 -16.45 -29.62 -13.02
N VAL A 79 -16.99 -30.24 -14.07
CA VAL A 79 -17.88 -31.40 -13.98
C VAL A 79 -16.99 -32.61 -13.70
#